data_AF-A0A5J5FFC5-F1
#
_entry.id   AF-A0A5J5FFC5-F1
#
_cell.length_a   1.000
_cell.length_b   1.000
_cell.length_c   1.000
_cell.angle_alpha   90.00
_cell.angle_beta   90.00
_cell.angle_gamma   90.00
#
_symmetry.space_group_name_H-M   'P 1'
#
loop_
_entity.id
_entity.type
_entity.pdbx_description
1 polymer ?
#
loop_
_entity_poly.entity_id
_entity_poly.type
_entity_poly.pdbx_seq_one_letter_code
_entity_poly.pdbx_strand_id
1 'polypeptide(L)'
;MAVVPILMLAFSSYLVVPIFILSVISGTYLYTKRFYYPFIFLFAFTLLSYVFFGEGGQWRAIDAAISTGMIVVMIFDSRERQYVRANEVTRGEDRVKEVRRDYVQIAAGIIIIGLLYFYGVDLSRILVTFGSLILYAIGNFFSARPDLMIGKFLQNLERSHTKLGIGSMWFASGILLAYSMHDSLYLIMLIVFIISVGDSVATIVGVNVKSPKLIINRKKSVAGTLSLFAVSAAFGFFLLGFLGIGFAALGSIVEAVSGYPLDDNMTVPFAISLMASLARMM
;
A
#
# COMPACT_ATOMS: atom_id res chain seq x y z
N MET A 1 0.59 -11.72 19.20
CA MET A 1 1.87 -11.57 19.92
C MET A 1 3.08 -12.14 19.16
N ALA A 2 2.92 -13.09 18.21
CA ALA A 2 4.05 -13.66 17.46
C ALA A 2 4.75 -12.70 16.47
N VAL A 3 4.10 -11.61 16.04
CA VAL A 3 4.65 -10.69 15.01
C VAL A 3 5.92 -9.99 15.50
N VAL A 4 5.97 -9.54 16.75
CA VAL A 4 7.12 -8.77 17.28
C VAL A 4 8.40 -9.62 17.34
N PRO A 5 8.40 -10.84 17.92
CA PRO A 5 9.58 -11.71 17.87
C PRO A 5 10.06 -12.00 16.44
N ILE A 6 9.13 -12.24 15.50
CA ILE A 6 9.47 -12.51 14.10
C ILE A 6 10.18 -11.31 13.47
N LEU A 7 9.66 -10.10 13.67
CA LEU A 7 10.28 -8.89 13.13
C LEU A 7 11.65 -8.61 13.77
N MET A 8 11.78 -8.79 15.08
CA MET A 8 13.06 -8.62 15.76
C MET A 8 14.11 -9.59 15.23
N LEU A 9 13.76 -10.85 15.02
CA LEU A 9 14.65 -11.85 14.44
C LEU A 9 15.00 -11.53 12.98
N ALA A 10 14.00 -11.13 12.19
CA ALA A 10 14.19 -10.85 10.76
C ALA A 10 15.10 -9.63 10.51
N PHE A 11 15.02 -8.60 11.35
CA PHE A 11 15.75 -7.34 11.15
C PHE A 11 16.88 -7.08 12.15
N SER A 12 17.05 -7.94 13.17
CA SER A 12 18.06 -7.79 14.21
C SER A 12 18.09 -6.38 14.84
N SER A 13 16.89 -5.79 15.01
CA SER A 13 16.69 -4.41 15.46
C SER A 13 15.66 -4.33 16.58
N TYR A 14 16.07 -3.72 17.70
CA TYR A 14 15.16 -3.41 18.81
C TYR A 14 14.25 -2.22 18.52
N LEU A 15 14.57 -1.37 17.53
CA LEU A 15 13.73 -0.21 17.14
C LEU A 15 12.38 -0.65 16.56
N VAL A 16 12.31 -1.86 15.99
CA VAL A 16 11.07 -2.43 15.48
C VAL A 16 10.00 -2.48 16.56
N VAL A 17 10.36 -2.82 17.80
CA VAL A 17 9.39 -3.04 18.88
C VAL A 17 8.57 -1.79 19.22
N PRO A 18 9.18 -0.65 19.62
CA PRO A 18 8.41 0.55 19.95
C PRO A 18 7.66 1.08 18.73
N ILE A 19 8.25 1.05 17.53
CA ILE A 19 7.61 1.54 16.30
C ILE A 19 6.39 0.68 15.95
N PHE A 20 6.49 -0.65 16.00
CA PHE A 20 5.38 -1.56 15.74
C PHE A 20 4.25 -1.36 16.75
N ILE A 21 4.57 -1.32 18.05
CA ILE A 21 3.57 -1.12 19.11
C ILE A 21 2.86 0.23 18.91
N LEU A 22 3.61 1.31 18.68
CA LEU A 22 3.03 2.63 18.46
C LEU A 22 2.22 2.69 17.17
N SER A 23 2.62 1.97 16.11
CA SER A 23 1.85 1.84 14.88
C SER A 23 0.51 1.12 15.11
N VAL A 24 0.52 0.02 15.85
CA VAL A 24 -0.70 -0.72 16.21
C VAL A 24 -1.63 0.16 17.05
N ILE A 25 -1.12 0.81 18.10
CA ILE A 25 -1.94 1.67 18.98
C ILE A 25 -2.49 2.86 18.18
N SER A 26 -1.68 3.49 17.32
CA SER A 26 -2.12 4.59 16.46
C SER A 26 -3.23 4.14 15.51
N GLY A 27 -3.05 3.01 14.83
CA GLY A 27 -4.07 2.44 13.96
C GLY A 27 -5.36 2.08 14.72
N THR A 28 -5.27 1.52 15.93
CA THR A 28 -6.48 1.26 16.75
C THR A 28 -7.23 2.55 17.11
N TYR A 29 -6.55 3.68 17.25
CA TYR A 29 -7.22 4.96 17.53
C TYR A 29 -7.54 5.79 16.29
N LEU A 30 -7.38 5.21 15.09
CA LEU A 30 -7.71 5.87 13.84
C LEU A 30 -9.18 6.37 13.83
N TYR A 31 -9.38 7.51 13.19
CA TYR A 31 -10.63 8.29 13.15
C TYR A 31 -11.09 8.84 14.51
N THR A 32 -10.19 8.95 15.50
CA THR A 32 -10.48 9.55 16.81
C THR A 32 -9.46 10.65 17.16
N LYS A 33 -9.84 11.53 18.10
CA LYS A 33 -8.88 12.50 18.68
C LYS A 33 -7.73 11.82 19.42
N ARG A 34 -7.94 10.59 19.91
CA ARG A 34 -6.91 9.84 20.64
C ARG A 34 -5.79 9.35 19.74
N PHE A 35 -5.99 9.32 18.41
CA PHE A 35 -4.97 8.97 17.42
C PHE A 35 -3.66 9.77 17.60
N TYR A 36 -3.76 11.07 17.87
CA TYR A 36 -2.59 11.95 17.86
C TYR A 36 -1.61 11.70 18.99
N TYR A 37 -2.04 11.11 20.12
CA TYR A 37 -1.17 10.81 21.25
C TYR A 37 -0.14 9.70 20.92
N PRO A 38 -0.51 8.47 20.54
CA PRO A 38 0.47 7.47 20.11
C PRO A 38 1.17 7.87 18.81
N PHE A 39 0.48 8.59 17.92
CA PHE A 39 1.05 8.97 16.63
C PHE A 39 2.20 9.99 16.75
N ILE A 40 2.13 10.96 17.65
CA ILE A 40 3.25 11.92 17.83
C ILE A 40 4.51 11.19 18.32
N PHE A 41 4.35 10.17 19.18
CA PHE A 41 5.48 9.32 19.58
C PHE A 41 5.98 8.47 18.41
N LEU A 42 5.09 7.84 17.63
CA LEU A 42 5.48 7.09 16.44
C LEU A 42 6.31 7.95 15.47
N PHE A 43 5.82 9.16 15.19
CA PHE A 43 6.49 10.13 14.33
C PHE A 43 7.83 10.57 14.91
N ALA A 44 7.88 10.90 16.20
CA ALA A 44 9.11 11.30 16.89
C ALA A 44 10.15 10.18 16.89
N PHE A 45 9.77 8.93 17.19
CA PHE A 45 10.70 7.79 17.13
C PHE A 45 11.23 7.54 15.73
N THR A 46 10.39 7.70 14.70
CA THR A 46 10.80 7.58 13.29
C THR A 46 11.77 8.71 12.91
N LEU A 47 11.47 9.94 13.31
CA LEU A 47 12.33 11.11 13.09
C LEU A 47 13.67 11.01 13.81
N LEU A 48 13.67 10.60 15.09
CA LEU A 48 14.90 10.38 15.84
C LEU A 48 15.74 9.27 15.19
N SER A 49 15.09 8.23 14.66
CA SER A 49 15.82 7.18 13.92
C SER A 49 16.54 7.75 12.69
N TYR A 50 15.92 8.69 11.96
CA TYR A 50 16.60 9.42 10.88
C TYR A 50 17.77 10.26 11.40
N VAL A 51 17.55 11.04 12.45
CA VAL A 51 18.59 11.94 13.01
C VAL A 51 19.82 11.17 13.50
N PHE A 52 19.63 10.01 14.14
CA PHE A 52 20.72 9.23 14.71
C PHE A 52 21.38 8.25 13.73
N PHE A 53 20.62 7.67 12.80
CA PHE A 53 21.13 6.60 11.92
C PHE A 53 21.26 7.01 10.45
N GLY A 54 20.78 8.21 10.06
CA GLY A 54 20.89 8.73 8.70
C GLY A 54 20.21 7.84 7.66
N GLU A 55 20.77 7.82 6.44
CA GLU A 55 20.22 7.08 5.29
C GLU A 55 20.50 5.58 5.33
N GLY A 56 21.65 5.16 5.89
CA GLY A 56 22.04 3.75 6.04
C GLY A 56 21.44 3.03 7.26
N GLY A 57 20.48 3.65 7.94
CA GLY A 57 19.89 3.15 9.18
C GLY A 57 19.01 1.90 9.00
N GLN A 58 18.39 1.46 10.10
CA GLN A 58 17.50 0.29 10.16
C GLN A 58 16.13 0.52 9.49
N TRP A 59 16.08 1.26 8.38
CA TRP A 59 14.86 1.71 7.71
C TRP A 59 13.97 0.57 7.25
N ARG A 60 14.56 -0.52 6.77
CA ARG A 60 13.80 -1.74 6.44
C ARG A 60 12.99 -2.26 7.62
N ALA A 61 13.57 -2.19 8.81
CA ALA A 61 12.95 -2.60 10.06
C ALA A 61 11.82 -1.64 10.47
N ILE A 62 12.03 -0.33 10.28
CA ILE A 62 11.03 0.72 10.51
C ILE A 62 9.81 0.53 9.58
N ASP A 63 10.06 0.36 8.28
CA ASP A 63 9.01 0.17 7.27
C ASP A 63 8.20 -1.10 7.54
N ALA A 64 8.88 -2.20 7.87
CA ALA A 64 8.23 -3.43 8.28
C ALA A 64 7.35 -3.22 9.52
N ALA A 65 7.87 -2.51 10.54
CA ALA A 65 7.15 -2.26 11.78
C ALA A 65 5.88 -1.41 11.55
N ILE A 66 5.97 -0.34 10.77
CA ILE A 66 4.82 0.53 10.43
C ILE A 66 3.81 -0.23 9.56
N SER A 67 4.28 -0.86 8.47
CA SER A 67 3.42 -1.60 7.54
C SER A 67 2.67 -2.73 8.25
N THR A 68 3.39 -3.61 8.94
CA THR A 68 2.76 -4.77 9.63
C THR A 68 1.89 -4.33 10.78
N GLY A 69 2.24 -3.27 11.50
CA GLY A 69 1.40 -2.69 12.55
C GLY A 69 0.05 -2.22 12.00
N MET A 70 0.06 -1.51 10.87
CA MET A 70 -1.18 -1.08 10.20
C MET A 70 -1.98 -2.27 9.64
N ILE A 71 -1.32 -3.23 8.97
CA ILE A 71 -1.97 -4.44 8.46
C ILE A 71 -2.67 -5.21 9.58
N VAL A 72 -2.01 -5.37 10.73
CA VAL A 72 -2.60 -6.03 11.92
C VAL A 72 -3.87 -5.32 12.36
N VAL A 73 -3.84 -3.98 12.45
CA VAL A 73 -5.04 -3.22 12.81
C VAL A 73 -6.16 -3.42 11.79
N MET A 74 -5.87 -3.29 10.49
CA MET A 74 -6.88 -3.37 9.44
C MET A 74 -7.56 -4.75 9.35
N ILE A 75 -6.85 -5.82 9.73
CA ILE A 75 -7.37 -7.20 9.73
C ILE A 75 -8.12 -7.52 11.03
N PHE A 76 -7.58 -7.11 12.18
CA PHE A 76 -8.02 -7.61 13.49
C PHE A 76 -8.88 -6.62 14.30
N ASP A 77 -8.77 -5.30 14.09
CA ASP A 77 -9.67 -4.34 14.73
C ASP A 77 -11.06 -4.42 14.08
N SER A 78 -12.09 -4.61 14.90
CA SER A 78 -13.46 -4.84 14.41
C SER A 78 -14.05 -3.64 13.67
N ARG A 79 -13.65 -2.41 14.03
CA ARG A 79 -14.14 -1.18 13.36
C ARG A 79 -13.46 -1.02 12.01
N GLU A 80 -12.15 -1.15 11.97
CA GLU A 80 -11.40 -1.04 10.72
C GLU A 80 -11.80 -2.14 9.74
N ARG A 81 -12.00 -3.36 10.23
CA ARG A 81 -12.50 -4.48 9.43
C ARG A 81 -13.89 -4.20 8.83
N GLN A 82 -14.78 -3.48 9.53
CA GLN A 82 -16.06 -3.06 8.97
C GLN A 82 -15.87 -2.05 7.83
N TYR A 83 -14.94 -1.10 7.96
CA TYR A 83 -14.65 -0.14 6.90
C TYR A 83 -14.00 -0.80 5.67
N VAL A 84 -13.09 -1.75 5.88
CA VAL A 84 -12.50 -2.56 4.79
C VAL A 84 -13.59 -3.38 4.10
N ARG A 85 -14.51 -3.99 4.85
CA ARG A 85 -15.64 -4.73 4.28
C ARG A 85 -16.57 -3.82 3.49
N ALA A 86 -16.92 -2.64 4.00
CA ALA A 86 -17.74 -1.66 3.30
C ALA A 86 -17.09 -1.23 1.99
N ASN A 87 -15.77 -0.95 2.02
CA ASN A 87 -14.98 -0.56 0.85
C ASN A 87 -14.99 -1.63 -0.25
N GLU A 88 -14.95 -2.90 0.14
CA GLU A 88 -14.99 -4.00 -0.80
C GLU A 88 -16.39 -4.22 -1.36
N VAL A 89 -17.45 -4.07 -0.54
CA VAL A 89 -18.84 -4.24 -1.00
C VAL A 89 -19.25 -3.17 -2.00
N THR A 90 -18.88 -1.91 -1.78
CA THR A 90 -19.26 -0.77 -2.63
C THR A 90 -18.34 -0.57 -3.85
N ARG A 91 -17.39 -1.48 -4.06
CA ARG A 91 -16.45 -1.43 -5.19
C ARG A 91 -17.17 -1.52 -6.53
N GLY A 92 -16.97 -0.51 -7.37
CA GLY A 92 -17.52 -0.47 -8.72
C GLY A 92 -18.99 -0.02 -8.83
N GLU A 93 -19.60 0.44 -7.73
CA GLU A 93 -20.94 1.03 -7.76
C GLU A 93 -20.97 2.36 -8.54
N ASP A 94 -19.97 3.22 -8.31
CA ASP A 94 -19.83 4.52 -8.97
C ASP A 94 -18.57 4.55 -9.85
N ARG A 95 -18.78 4.41 -11.16
CA ARG A 95 -17.69 4.40 -12.15
C ARG A 95 -16.87 5.69 -12.16
N VAL A 96 -17.52 6.84 -12.00
CA VAL A 96 -16.83 8.14 -12.04
C VAL A 96 -15.92 8.26 -10.82
N LYS A 97 -16.40 7.79 -9.67
CA LYS A 97 -15.63 7.80 -8.42
C LYS A 97 -14.43 6.86 -8.46
N GLU A 98 -14.59 5.63 -8.97
CA GLU A 98 -13.47 4.69 -9.15
C GLU A 98 -12.38 5.31 -10.05
N VAL A 99 -12.77 5.84 -11.22
CA VAL A 99 -11.82 6.45 -12.16
C VAL A 99 -11.07 7.65 -11.54
N ARG A 100 -11.76 8.49 -10.76
CA ARG A 100 -11.11 9.62 -10.06
C ARG A 100 -10.10 9.16 -9.00
N ARG A 101 -10.42 8.11 -8.23
CA ARG A 101 -9.49 7.54 -7.26
C ARG A 101 -8.27 6.95 -7.97
N ASP A 102 -8.49 6.22 -9.06
CA ASP A 102 -7.44 5.59 -9.84
C ASP A 102 -6.47 6.63 -10.44
N TYR A 103 -6.95 7.81 -10.87
CA TYR A 103 -6.05 8.91 -11.27
C TYR A 103 -5.15 9.41 -10.13
N VAL A 104 -5.69 9.52 -8.91
CA VAL A 104 -4.90 9.94 -7.73
C VAL A 104 -3.87 8.87 -7.38
N GLN A 105 -4.24 7.59 -7.48
CA GLN A 105 -3.35 6.45 -7.25
C GLN A 105 -2.24 6.37 -8.31
N ILE A 106 -2.55 6.60 -9.59
CA ILE A 106 -1.55 6.75 -10.67
C ILE A 106 -0.59 7.89 -10.35
N ALA A 107 -1.10 9.07 -9.98
CA ALA A 107 -0.26 10.22 -9.66
C ALA A 107 0.68 9.93 -8.47
N ALA A 108 0.18 9.31 -7.41
CA ALA A 108 0.98 8.87 -6.28
C ALA A 108 2.06 7.85 -6.72
N GLY A 109 1.70 6.87 -7.55
CA GLY A 109 2.63 5.91 -8.13
C GLY A 109 3.74 6.55 -8.93
N ILE A 110 3.41 7.48 -9.83
CA ILE A 110 4.38 8.24 -10.64
C ILE A 110 5.34 9.02 -9.75
N ILE A 111 4.83 9.68 -8.70
CA ILE A 111 5.68 10.40 -7.74
C ILE A 111 6.66 9.44 -7.07
N ILE A 112 6.21 8.29 -6.58
CA ILE A 112 7.07 7.31 -5.90
C ILE A 112 8.10 6.71 -6.86
N ILE A 113 7.70 6.37 -8.09
CA ILE A 113 8.61 5.89 -9.14
C ILE A 113 9.64 6.97 -9.50
N GLY A 114 9.23 8.23 -9.59
CA GLY A 114 10.13 9.36 -9.79
C GLY A 114 11.13 9.50 -8.64
N LEU A 115 10.68 9.39 -7.38
CA LEU A 115 11.57 9.40 -6.22
C LEU A 115 12.61 8.28 -6.29
N LEU A 116 12.18 7.05 -6.59
CA LEU A 116 13.07 5.91 -6.79
C LEU A 116 14.10 6.15 -7.91
N TYR A 117 13.65 6.66 -9.05
CA TYR A 117 14.51 6.87 -10.22
C TYR A 117 15.57 7.96 -9.99
N PHE A 118 15.18 9.10 -9.41
CA PHE A 118 16.07 10.25 -9.25
C PHE A 118 16.92 10.21 -7.97
N TYR A 119 16.42 9.61 -6.89
CA TYR A 119 17.06 9.64 -5.59
C TYR A 119 17.51 8.27 -5.06
N GLY A 120 17.24 7.20 -5.80
CA GLY A 120 17.57 5.83 -5.38
C GLY A 120 16.67 5.33 -4.24
N VAL A 121 16.92 4.09 -3.81
CA VAL A 121 16.06 3.37 -2.85
C VAL A 121 16.12 3.96 -1.45
N ASP A 122 17.29 4.38 -0.98
CA ASP A 122 17.48 4.78 0.42
C ASP A 122 16.73 6.08 0.75
N LEU A 123 16.92 7.13 -0.06
CA LEU A 123 16.21 8.39 0.16
C LEU A 123 14.72 8.27 -0.18
N SER A 124 14.35 7.54 -1.25
CA SER A 124 12.94 7.35 -1.59
C SER A 124 12.19 6.60 -0.48
N ARG A 125 12.82 5.61 0.15
CA ARG A 125 12.29 4.89 1.31
C ARG A 125 11.94 5.85 2.43
N ILE A 126 12.89 6.68 2.87
CA ILE A 126 12.69 7.67 3.94
C ILE A 126 11.52 8.61 3.62
N LEU A 127 11.50 9.16 2.40
CA LEU A 127 10.46 10.09 1.96
C LEU A 127 9.08 9.43 1.91
N VAL A 128 8.99 8.19 1.43
CA VAL A 128 7.74 7.42 1.40
C VAL A 128 7.28 7.06 2.80
N THR A 129 8.17 6.74 3.72
CA THR A 129 7.84 6.42 5.12
C THR A 129 7.25 7.64 5.83
N PHE A 130 7.91 8.80 5.76
CA PHE A 130 7.34 10.04 6.31
C PHE A 130 6.08 10.49 5.57
N GLY A 131 6.05 10.37 4.24
CA GLY A 131 4.87 10.64 3.43
C GLY A 131 3.66 9.80 3.86
N SER A 132 3.88 8.52 4.17
CA SER A 132 2.85 7.61 4.68
C SER A 132 2.35 8.02 6.07
N LEU A 133 3.26 8.40 6.98
CA LEU A 133 2.87 8.90 8.31
C LEU A 133 2.06 10.20 8.20
N ILE A 134 2.50 11.15 7.37
CA ILE A 134 1.79 12.40 7.13
C ILE A 134 0.40 12.12 6.54
N LEU A 135 0.31 11.19 5.58
CA LEU A 135 -0.96 10.74 5.00
C LEU A 135 -1.90 10.20 6.08
N TYR A 136 -1.41 9.41 7.05
CA TYR A 136 -2.24 8.90 8.16
C TYR A 136 -2.75 10.05 9.05
N ALA A 137 -1.90 11.01 9.38
CA ALA A 137 -2.29 12.19 10.16
C ALA A 137 -3.33 13.06 9.44
N ILE A 138 -3.09 13.36 8.16
CA ILE A 138 -3.98 14.15 7.30
C ILE A 138 -5.32 13.43 7.12
N GLY A 139 -5.29 12.12 6.83
CA GLY A 139 -6.49 11.30 6.68
C GLY A 139 -7.34 11.29 7.94
N ASN A 140 -6.71 11.12 9.11
CA ASN A 140 -7.40 11.19 10.39
C ASN A 140 -7.99 12.58 10.67
N PHE A 141 -7.24 13.66 10.36
CA PHE A 141 -7.69 15.04 10.54
C PHE A 141 -8.92 15.35 9.70
N PHE A 142 -8.87 15.09 8.40
CA PHE A 142 -9.97 15.38 7.47
C PHE A 142 -11.14 14.41 7.61
N SER A 143 -10.93 13.19 8.12
CA SER A 143 -12.05 12.33 8.50
C SER A 143 -12.86 12.90 9.67
N ALA A 144 -12.24 13.66 10.57
CA ALA A 144 -12.93 14.32 11.68
C ALA A 144 -13.52 15.69 11.30
N ARG A 145 -13.09 16.26 10.16
CA ARG A 145 -13.53 17.57 9.64
C ARG A 145 -13.94 17.49 8.16
N PRO A 146 -15.04 16.75 7.85
CA PRO A 146 -15.59 16.61 6.50
C PRO A 146 -15.95 17.94 5.84
N ASP A 147 -16.24 18.96 6.64
CA ASP A 147 -16.79 20.25 6.24
C ASP A 147 -15.78 21.15 5.52
N LEU A 148 -14.48 20.96 5.78
CA LEU A 148 -13.40 21.71 5.15
C LEU A 148 -13.31 21.39 3.65
N MET A 149 -12.87 22.36 2.83
CA MET A 149 -12.78 22.20 1.38
C MET A 149 -11.95 20.97 0.97
N ILE A 150 -10.79 20.77 1.60
CA ILE A 150 -9.93 19.60 1.37
C ILE A 150 -10.62 18.32 1.86
N GLY A 151 -11.31 18.36 3.00
CA GLY A 151 -12.08 17.23 3.52
C GLY A 151 -13.18 16.78 2.55
N LYS A 152 -13.95 17.72 1.99
CA LYS A 152 -14.95 17.46 0.95
C LYS A 152 -14.32 16.86 -0.31
N PHE A 153 -13.20 17.43 -0.77
CA PHE A 153 -12.49 16.90 -1.92
C PHE A 153 -12.03 15.46 -1.70
N LEU A 154 -11.38 15.16 -0.58
CA LEU A 154 -10.91 13.81 -0.27
C LEU A 154 -12.09 12.82 -0.12
N GLN A 155 -13.20 13.23 0.48
CA GLN A 155 -14.39 12.38 0.61
C GLN A 155 -15.07 12.10 -0.73
N ASN A 156 -14.94 13.00 -1.70
CA ASN A 156 -15.41 12.76 -3.06
C ASN A 156 -14.58 11.69 -3.80
N LEU A 157 -13.41 11.30 -3.27
CA LEU A 157 -12.59 10.21 -3.80
C LEU A 157 -12.90 8.85 -3.15
N GLU A 158 -13.55 8.84 -1.98
CA GLU A 158 -13.76 7.63 -1.16
C GLU A 158 -15.08 6.95 -1.46
N ARG A 159 -15.16 5.62 -1.43
CA ARG A 159 -16.41 4.90 -1.74
C ARG A 159 -17.53 5.22 -0.75
N SER A 160 -18.78 5.02 -1.17
CA SER A 160 -19.95 5.13 -0.30
C SER A 160 -19.77 4.28 0.97
N HIS A 161 -20.15 4.84 2.12
CA HIS A 161 -20.08 4.17 3.43
C HIS A 161 -18.68 3.74 3.91
N THR A 162 -17.62 4.26 3.32
CA THR A 162 -16.24 4.03 3.77
C THR A 162 -15.68 5.20 4.57
N LYS A 163 -14.64 4.94 5.37
CA LYS A 163 -13.87 5.99 6.03
C LYS A 163 -12.74 6.47 5.13
N LEU A 164 -12.39 7.74 5.32
CA LEU A 164 -11.39 8.43 4.53
C LEU A 164 -10.02 7.78 4.67
N GLY A 165 -9.41 7.37 3.55
CA GLY A 165 -8.03 6.92 3.49
C GLY A 165 -7.82 5.42 3.66
N ILE A 166 -8.87 4.59 3.82
CA ILE A 166 -8.71 3.13 3.98
C ILE A 166 -7.92 2.51 2.81
N GLY A 167 -8.29 2.82 1.57
CA GLY A 167 -7.56 2.33 0.39
C GLY A 167 -6.12 2.85 0.36
N SER A 168 -5.94 4.13 0.70
CA SER A 168 -4.62 4.76 0.75
C SER A 168 -3.71 4.16 1.83
N MET A 169 -4.27 3.68 2.94
CA MET A 169 -3.54 2.98 4.00
C MET A 169 -3.08 1.59 3.57
N TRP A 170 -3.91 0.84 2.83
CA TRP A 170 -3.49 -0.43 2.25
C TRP A 170 -2.37 -0.21 1.22
N PHE A 171 -2.50 0.80 0.37
CA PHE A 171 -1.49 1.21 -0.60
C PHE A 171 -0.16 1.58 0.07
N ALA A 172 -0.18 2.48 1.06
CA ALA A 172 1.02 2.86 1.81
C ALA A 172 1.66 1.64 2.50
N SER A 173 0.85 0.80 3.16
CA SER A 173 1.33 -0.40 3.85
C SER A 173 1.97 -1.40 2.88
N GLY A 174 1.37 -1.62 1.71
CA GLY A 174 1.92 -2.50 0.67
C GLY A 174 3.25 -2.01 0.12
N ILE A 175 3.40 -0.70 -0.10
CA ILE A 175 4.68 -0.11 -0.56
C ILE A 175 5.75 -0.19 0.51
N LEU A 176 5.44 0.16 1.76
CA LEU A 176 6.38 0.03 2.88
C LEU A 176 6.81 -1.42 3.10
N LEU A 177 5.90 -2.37 2.89
CA LEU A 177 6.23 -3.79 2.93
C LEU A 177 7.25 -4.15 1.85
N ALA A 178 7.05 -3.70 0.61
CA ALA A 178 8.01 -3.91 -0.48
C ALA A 178 9.39 -3.30 -0.16
N TYR A 179 9.44 -2.06 0.33
CA TYR A 179 10.69 -1.42 0.78
C TYR A 179 11.37 -2.18 1.92
N SER A 180 10.61 -2.78 2.83
CA SER A 180 11.19 -3.54 3.94
C SER A 180 11.86 -4.85 3.49
N MET A 181 11.30 -5.48 2.46
CA MET A 181 11.75 -6.79 2.00
C MET A 181 12.89 -6.70 0.98
N HIS A 182 12.98 -5.59 0.23
CA HIS A 182 13.88 -5.47 -0.92
C HIS A 182 14.67 -4.16 -0.93
N ASP A 183 15.89 -4.24 -1.46
CA ASP A 183 16.75 -3.08 -1.78
C ASP A 183 16.94 -2.92 -3.29
N SER A 184 16.28 -3.75 -4.11
CA SER A 184 16.36 -3.65 -5.57
C SER A 184 15.46 -2.53 -6.10
N LEU A 185 16.09 -1.48 -6.62
CA LEU A 185 15.44 -0.34 -7.26
C LEU A 185 14.36 -0.79 -8.26
N TYR A 186 14.75 -1.63 -9.22
CA TYR A 186 13.86 -2.06 -10.31
C TYR A 186 12.70 -2.94 -9.84
N LEU A 187 12.92 -3.78 -8.83
CA LEU A 187 11.84 -4.60 -8.26
C LEU A 187 10.80 -3.74 -7.54
N ILE A 188 11.25 -2.77 -6.73
CA ILE A 188 10.35 -1.87 -6.00
C ILE A 188 9.59 -0.99 -7.00
N MET A 189 10.27 -0.44 -8.02
CA MET A 189 9.62 0.31 -9.10
C MET A 189 8.53 -0.52 -9.80
N LEU A 190 8.80 -1.80 -10.09
CA LEU A 190 7.81 -2.69 -10.70
C LEU A 190 6.63 -2.95 -9.76
N ILE A 191 6.86 -3.24 -8.48
CA ILE A 191 5.79 -3.45 -7.50
C ILE A 191 4.90 -2.20 -7.41
N VAL A 192 5.50 -1.03 -7.21
CA VAL A 192 4.78 0.26 -7.15
C VAL A 192 3.99 0.47 -8.44
N PHE A 193 4.59 0.23 -9.60
CA PHE A 193 3.91 0.38 -10.88
C PHE A 193 2.69 -0.54 -11.01
N ILE A 194 2.82 -1.82 -10.64
CA ILE A 194 1.72 -2.79 -10.71
C ILE A 194 0.54 -2.32 -9.85
N ILE A 195 0.78 -1.95 -8.59
CA ILE A 195 -0.32 -1.55 -7.70
C ILE A 195 -0.84 -0.15 -7.94
N SER A 196 -0.08 0.74 -8.59
CA SER A 196 -0.53 2.10 -8.86
C SER A 196 -1.10 2.24 -10.26
N VAL A 197 -0.27 2.07 -11.27
CA VAL A 197 -0.63 2.23 -12.68
C VAL A 197 -1.34 1.00 -13.21
N GLY A 198 -0.81 -0.20 -12.94
CA GLY A 198 -1.37 -1.47 -13.41
C GLY A 198 -2.82 -1.68 -12.91
N ASP A 199 -3.05 -1.57 -11.60
CA ASP A 199 -4.36 -1.71 -10.96
C ASP A 199 -5.36 -0.66 -11.45
N SER A 200 -4.93 0.60 -11.56
CA SER A 200 -5.75 1.68 -12.10
C SER A 200 -6.14 1.44 -13.56
N VAL A 201 -5.21 0.99 -14.39
CA VAL A 201 -5.50 0.63 -15.79
C VAL A 201 -6.47 -0.57 -15.85
N ALA A 202 -6.27 -1.59 -15.00
CA ALA A 202 -7.19 -2.72 -14.87
C ALA A 202 -8.62 -2.25 -14.58
N THR A 203 -8.77 -1.32 -13.65
CA THR A 203 -10.07 -0.78 -13.26
C THR A 203 -10.68 0.05 -14.38
N ILE A 204 -9.93 1.02 -14.96
CA ILE A 204 -10.39 1.85 -16.08
C ILE A 204 -10.80 1.01 -17.28
N VAL A 205 -9.98 0.05 -17.70
CA VAL A 205 -10.31 -0.85 -18.81
C VAL A 205 -11.47 -1.76 -18.44
N GLY A 206 -11.48 -2.31 -17.23
CA GLY A 206 -12.51 -3.23 -16.75
C GLY A 206 -13.90 -2.62 -16.62
N VAL A 207 -14.01 -1.30 -16.40
CA VAL A 207 -15.31 -0.59 -16.39
C VAL A 207 -15.76 -0.12 -17.78
N ASN A 208 -14.83 0.11 -18.71
CA ASN A 208 -15.13 0.65 -20.04
C ASN A 208 -15.25 -0.43 -21.13
N VAL A 209 -14.51 -1.53 -21.02
CA VAL A 209 -14.49 -2.62 -22.00
C VAL A 209 -15.41 -3.75 -21.57
N LYS A 210 -16.41 -4.06 -22.39
CA LYS A 210 -17.30 -5.20 -22.16
C LYS A 210 -16.51 -6.49 -22.28
N SER A 211 -16.30 -7.18 -21.16
CA SER A 211 -15.68 -8.50 -21.12
C SER A 211 -16.32 -9.37 -20.04
N PRO A 212 -16.17 -10.71 -20.14
CA PRO A 212 -16.66 -11.60 -19.10
C PRO A 212 -16.04 -11.27 -17.73
N LYS A 213 -16.84 -11.42 -16.67
CA LYS A 213 -16.34 -11.38 -15.30
C LYS A 213 -15.57 -12.65 -14.97
N LEU A 214 -14.53 -12.54 -14.17
CA LEU A 214 -13.74 -13.70 -13.76
C LEU A 214 -14.61 -14.69 -12.97
N ILE A 215 -14.33 -15.99 -13.10
CA ILE A 215 -15.07 -17.04 -12.39
C ILE A 215 -14.78 -16.97 -10.88
N ILE A 216 -13.51 -16.69 -10.52
CA ILE A 216 -13.03 -16.66 -9.14
C ILE A 216 -13.47 -15.37 -8.43
N ASN A 217 -13.38 -14.22 -9.11
CA ASN A 217 -13.80 -12.93 -8.56
C ASN A 217 -14.71 -12.19 -9.55
N ARG A 218 -16.03 -12.26 -9.32
CA ARG A 218 -17.04 -11.68 -10.20
C ARG A 218 -17.04 -10.15 -10.27
N LYS A 219 -16.33 -9.46 -9.36
CA LYS A 219 -16.16 -8.00 -9.43
C LYS A 219 -15.17 -7.61 -10.52
N LYS A 220 -14.18 -8.46 -10.75
CA LYS A 220 -13.09 -8.27 -11.70
C LYS A 220 -13.45 -8.83 -13.08
N SER A 221 -12.83 -8.27 -14.11
CA SER A 221 -13.12 -8.59 -15.51
C SER A 221 -11.89 -9.14 -16.21
N VAL A 222 -12.08 -10.01 -17.20
CA VAL A 222 -10.98 -10.56 -18.00
C VAL A 222 -10.20 -9.44 -18.68
N ALA A 223 -10.87 -8.44 -19.24
CA ALA A 223 -10.19 -7.30 -19.89
C ALA A 223 -9.35 -6.50 -18.89
N GLY A 224 -9.86 -6.28 -17.67
CA GLY A 224 -9.12 -5.59 -16.61
C GLY A 224 -7.83 -6.33 -16.27
N THR A 225 -7.90 -7.60 -15.91
CA THR A 225 -6.72 -8.41 -15.56
C THR A 225 -5.71 -8.51 -16.70
N LEU A 226 -6.17 -8.70 -17.94
CA LEU A 226 -5.27 -8.71 -19.11
C LEU A 226 -4.60 -7.36 -19.35
N SER A 227 -5.30 -6.25 -19.11
CA SER A 227 -4.70 -4.91 -19.25
C SER A 227 -3.65 -4.62 -18.18
N LEU A 228 -3.90 -5.03 -16.92
CA LEU A 228 -2.90 -4.97 -15.86
C LEU A 228 -1.68 -5.80 -16.22
N PHE A 229 -1.88 -7.05 -16.66
CA PHE A 229 -0.79 -7.91 -17.11
C PHE A 229 -0.01 -7.26 -18.25
N ALA A 230 -0.68 -6.82 -19.32
CA ALA A 230 -0.01 -6.28 -20.51
C ALA A 230 0.84 -5.04 -20.18
N VAL A 231 0.27 -4.06 -19.47
CA VAL A 231 0.96 -2.81 -19.13
C VAL A 231 2.08 -3.07 -18.13
N SER A 232 1.85 -3.91 -17.12
CA SER A 232 2.86 -4.27 -16.13
C SER A 232 3.98 -5.15 -16.71
N ALA A 233 3.66 -6.05 -17.64
CA ALA A 233 4.65 -6.89 -18.31
C ALA A 233 5.53 -6.08 -19.24
N ALA A 234 4.97 -5.10 -19.96
CA ALA A 234 5.76 -4.18 -20.77
C ALA A 234 6.75 -3.37 -19.91
N PHE A 235 6.27 -2.78 -18.82
CA PHE A 235 7.13 -2.04 -17.88
C PHE A 235 8.15 -2.96 -17.19
N GLY A 236 7.71 -4.13 -16.72
CA GLY A 236 8.55 -5.13 -16.09
C GLY A 236 9.63 -5.69 -17.02
N PHE A 237 9.32 -5.90 -18.30
CA PHE A 237 10.29 -6.32 -19.30
C PHE A 237 11.39 -5.28 -19.50
N PHE A 238 11.02 -4.00 -19.53
CA PHE A 238 11.99 -2.91 -19.63
C PHE A 238 12.93 -2.84 -18.41
N LEU A 239 12.43 -3.12 -17.20
CA LEU A 239 13.23 -3.04 -15.97
C LEU A 239 14.02 -4.31 -15.62
N LEU A 240 13.44 -5.49 -15.84
CA LEU A 240 13.94 -6.78 -15.33
C LEU A 240 13.94 -7.88 -16.40
N GLY A 241 13.69 -7.56 -17.68
CA GLY A 241 13.58 -8.55 -18.75
C GLY A 241 12.47 -9.57 -18.52
N PHE A 242 12.71 -10.82 -18.88
CA PHE A 242 11.71 -11.90 -18.74
C PHE A 242 11.26 -12.16 -17.29
N LEU A 243 12.12 -11.88 -16.29
CA LEU A 243 11.73 -11.97 -14.88
C LEU A 243 10.64 -10.95 -14.54
N GLY A 244 10.71 -9.75 -15.11
CA GLY A 244 9.68 -8.73 -14.92
C GLY A 244 8.31 -9.14 -15.49
N ILE A 245 8.29 -9.86 -16.61
CA ILE A 245 7.06 -10.46 -17.15
C ILE A 245 6.50 -11.49 -16.17
N GLY A 246 7.36 -12.33 -15.57
CA GLY A 246 6.96 -13.29 -14.55
C GLY A 246 6.32 -12.63 -13.32
N PHE A 247 6.92 -11.55 -12.80
CA PHE A 247 6.34 -10.80 -11.69
C PHE A 247 5.05 -10.08 -12.06
N ALA A 248 4.93 -9.55 -13.29
CA ALA A 248 3.67 -8.98 -13.78
C ALA A 248 2.57 -10.03 -13.90
N ALA A 249 2.89 -11.24 -14.38
CA ALA A 249 1.95 -12.36 -14.41
C ALA A 249 1.49 -12.72 -13.00
N LEU A 250 2.43 -12.87 -12.06
CA LEU A 250 2.11 -13.13 -10.65
C LEU A 250 1.22 -12.03 -10.07
N GLY A 251 1.56 -10.75 -10.27
CA GLY A 251 0.77 -9.62 -9.80
C GLY A 251 -0.65 -9.63 -10.36
N SER A 252 -0.82 -9.93 -11.65
CA SER A 252 -2.14 -10.04 -12.28
C SER A 252 -2.98 -11.21 -11.75
N ILE A 253 -2.35 -12.35 -11.45
CA ILE A 253 -3.03 -13.53 -10.89
C ILE A 253 -3.46 -13.24 -9.45
N VAL A 254 -2.55 -12.67 -8.65
CA VAL A 254 -2.82 -12.31 -7.26
C VAL A 254 -3.92 -11.25 -7.18
N GLU A 255 -3.88 -10.25 -8.06
CA GLU A 255 -4.96 -9.27 -8.21
C GLU A 255 -6.27 -9.98 -8.57
N ALA A 256 -6.29 -10.88 -9.55
CA ALA A 256 -7.51 -11.57 -9.97
C ALA A 256 -8.18 -12.39 -8.84
N VAL A 257 -7.40 -12.90 -7.88
CA VAL A 257 -7.90 -13.70 -6.76
C VAL A 257 -8.03 -12.91 -5.45
N SER A 258 -7.53 -11.68 -5.39
CA SER A 258 -7.60 -10.85 -4.18
C SER A 258 -9.03 -10.43 -3.85
N GLY A 259 -9.26 -10.19 -2.56
CA GLY A 259 -10.55 -9.81 -2.03
C GLY A 259 -10.54 -9.81 -0.50
N TYR A 260 -11.64 -9.36 0.09
CA TYR A 260 -11.77 -9.30 1.55
C TYR A 260 -11.38 -10.63 2.23
N PRO A 261 -10.56 -10.62 3.30
CA PRO A 261 -10.21 -9.45 4.13
C PRO A 261 -8.96 -8.67 3.70
N LEU A 262 -8.23 -9.11 2.66
CA LEU A 262 -6.95 -8.51 2.27
C LEU A 262 -7.08 -7.77 0.94
N ASP A 263 -6.70 -6.50 0.93
CA ASP A 263 -6.78 -5.64 -0.26
C ASP A 263 -5.71 -6.00 -1.30
N ASP A 264 -5.98 -5.77 -2.60
CA ASP A 264 -5.02 -5.96 -3.69
C ASP A 264 -3.76 -5.13 -3.46
N ASN A 265 -3.91 -3.93 -2.92
CA ASN A 265 -2.82 -3.00 -2.65
C ASN A 265 -1.80 -3.53 -1.62
N MET A 266 -2.14 -4.56 -0.85
CA MET A 266 -1.21 -5.23 0.06
C MET A 266 -0.85 -6.65 -0.40
N THR A 267 -1.83 -7.41 -0.90
CA THR A 267 -1.61 -8.80 -1.33
C THR A 267 -0.65 -8.90 -2.52
N VAL A 268 -0.75 -7.99 -3.49
CA VAL A 268 0.11 -7.98 -4.68
C VAL A 268 1.57 -7.66 -4.31
N PRO A 269 1.88 -6.58 -3.56
CA PRO A 269 3.25 -6.31 -3.11
C PRO A 269 3.83 -7.44 -2.27
N PHE A 270 3.04 -8.01 -1.37
CA PHE A 270 3.49 -9.12 -0.53
C PHE A 270 3.82 -10.36 -1.37
N ALA A 271 2.94 -10.77 -2.28
CA ALA A 271 3.14 -11.97 -3.09
C ALA A 271 4.36 -11.85 -4.02
N ILE A 272 4.51 -10.71 -4.69
CA ILE A 272 5.69 -10.44 -5.54
C ILE A 272 6.96 -10.41 -4.68
N SER A 273 6.91 -9.74 -3.52
CA SER A 273 8.06 -9.65 -2.63
C SER A 273 8.48 -11.03 -2.09
N LEU A 274 7.53 -11.87 -1.73
CA LEU A 274 7.78 -13.24 -1.27
C LEU A 274 8.41 -14.08 -2.39
N MET A 275 7.83 -14.05 -3.59
CA MET A 275 8.36 -14.81 -4.72
C MET A 275 9.77 -14.34 -5.12
N ALA A 276 10.02 -13.02 -5.12
CA ALA A 276 11.33 -12.48 -5.40
C ALA A 276 12.38 -12.90 -4.35
N SER A 277 12.00 -12.94 -3.07
CA SER A 277 12.88 -13.44 -2.01
C SER A 277 13.20 -14.92 -2.19
N LEU A 278 12.22 -15.76 -2.55
CA LEU A 278 12.45 -17.18 -2.81
C LEU A 278 13.34 -17.40 -4.04
N ALA A 279 13.12 -16.64 -5.12
CA ALA A 279 13.93 -16.74 -6.34
C ALA A 279 15.40 -16.33 -6.13
N ARG A 280 15.70 -15.47 -5.15
CA ARG A 280 17.09 -15.12 -4.77
C ARG A 280 17.79 -16.20 -3.95
N MET A 281 17.03 -17.10 -3.33
CA MET A 281 17.59 -18.21 -2.53
C MET A 281 17.94 -19.43 -3.39
N MET A 282 17.52 -19.43 -4.67
CA MET A 282 17.84 -20.43 -5.68
C MET A 282 19.06 -20.01 -6.49
#